data_AF-A0A316DD61-F1
#
_entry.id   AF-A0A316DD61-F1
#
_cell.length_a   1.000
_cell.length_b   1.000
_cell.length_c   1.000
_cell.angle_alpha   90.00
_cell.angle_beta   90.00
_cell.angle_gamma   90.00
#
_symmetry.space_group_name_H-M   'P 1'
#
loop_
_entity.id
_entity.type
_entity.pdbx_description
1 polymer ?
#
loop_
_entity_poly.entity_id
_entity_poly.type
_entity_poly.pdbx_seq_one_letter_code
_entity_poly.pdbx_strand_id
1 'polypeptide(L)'
;MCLLCIVSLMGCGFTTEGKKYPYGKDTVVQFGDGFYDIGRTATSRVLFQHSQVGGLVIDKNVTAYKETQEKGYVLGSEGYILIDTKTNTHMIHKDLSEFDPADQDVFRVLEKQPTK
;
A
#
# COMPACT_ATOMS: atom_id res chain seq x y z
N MET A 1 -7.04 -20.12 -53.00
CA MET A 1 -5.87 -20.73 -52.30
C MET A 1 -4.80 -19.66 -52.24
N CYS A 2 -4.87 -18.80 -51.23
CA CYS A 2 -3.97 -18.81 -50.05
C CYS A 2 -2.49 -18.63 -50.42
N LEU A 3 -2.10 -17.37 -50.68
CA LEU A 3 -0.71 -16.94 -50.61
C LEU A 3 -0.46 -16.45 -49.17
N LEU A 4 0.07 -17.36 -48.35
CA LEU A 4 0.43 -17.13 -46.95
C LEU A 4 1.95 -17.24 -46.86
N CYS A 5 2.63 -16.11 -46.68
CA CYS A 5 4.01 -16.03 -46.18
C CYS A 5 4.27 -14.59 -45.72
N ILE A 6 3.83 -14.27 -44.51
CA ILE A 6 4.21 -13.03 -43.81
C ILE A 6 5.05 -13.42 -42.60
N VAL A 7 6.35 -13.18 -42.76
CA VAL A 7 7.25 -12.49 -41.82
C VAL A 7 7.09 -12.82 -40.33
N SER A 8 8.03 -13.66 -39.88
CA SER A 8 8.79 -13.57 -38.62
C SER A 8 8.34 -12.55 -37.56
N LEU A 9 8.08 -13.04 -36.34
CA LEU A 9 8.62 -12.43 -35.13
C LEU A 9 8.91 -13.54 -34.10
N MET A 10 10.17 -13.92 -33.99
CA MET A 10 10.70 -14.60 -32.80
C MET A 10 10.59 -13.63 -31.63
N GLY A 11 9.49 -13.72 -30.87
CA GLY A 11 9.36 -13.08 -29.57
C GLY A 11 10.02 -13.93 -28.48
N CYS A 12 11.35 -14.08 -28.53
CA CYS A 12 12.11 -14.51 -27.36
C CYS A 12 12.46 -13.29 -26.54
N GLY A 13 12.13 -13.31 -25.25
CA GLY A 13 12.77 -12.45 -24.25
C GLY A 13 11.90 -11.34 -23.67
N PHE A 14 10.74 -11.67 -23.10
CA PHE A 14 10.30 -10.93 -21.90
C PHE A 14 10.86 -11.65 -20.66
N THR A 15 12.15 -11.48 -20.42
CA THR A 15 12.69 -11.59 -19.06
C THR A 15 12.33 -10.30 -18.35
N THR A 16 11.10 -10.21 -17.87
CA THR A 16 10.84 -9.35 -16.72
C THR A 16 11.50 -10.00 -15.51
N GLU A 17 12.78 -9.70 -15.32
CA GLU A 17 13.36 -9.56 -13.98
C GLU A 17 12.74 -8.33 -13.28
N GLY A 18 11.42 -8.18 -13.37
CA GLY A 18 10.67 -7.32 -12.47
C GLY A 18 10.56 -8.11 -11.20
N LYS A 19 11.39 -7.78 -10.21
CA LYS A 19 11.38 -8.33 -8.84
C LYS A 19 9.96 -8.73 -8.47
N LYS A 20 9.64 -10.03 -8.63
CA LYS A 20 8.43 -10.61 -8.08
C LYS A 20 8.64 -10.44 -6.58
N TYR A 21 7.92 -9.47 -5.99
CA TYR A 21 7.76 -9.40 -4.55
C TYR A 21 7.50 -10.82 -4.07
N PRO A 22 8.22 -11.32 -3.05
CA PRO A 22 8.02 -12.68 -2.59
C PRO A 22 6.53 -12.81 -2.23
N TYR A 23 5.79 -13.53 -3.07
CA TYR A 23 4.45 -14.00 -2.76
C TYR A 23 4.60 -14.78 -1.44
N GLY A 24 4.08 -14.23 -0.34
CA GLY A 24 4.18 -14.86 0.97
C GLY A 24 4.49 -13.93 2.15
N LYS A 25 3.83 -12.79 2.26
CA LYS A 25 3.69 -12.11 3.56
C LYS A 25 2.21 -11.88 3.78
N ASP A 26 1.69 -12.42 4.88
CA ASP A 26 0.28 -12.33 5.25
C ASP A 26 -0.21 -10.89 5.15
N THR A 27 -0.89 -10.54 4.06
CA THR A 27 -1.54 -9.24 3.91
C THR A 27 -2.58 -9.14 5.01
N VAL A 28 -2.38 -8.17 5.90
CA VAL A 28 -3.22 -7.93 7.09
C VAL A 28 -4.45 -7.13 6.70
N VAL A 29 -4.27 -6.14 5.82
CA VAL A 29 -5.34 -5.34 5.23
C VAL A 29 -4.90 -4.81 3.87
N GLN A 30 -5.85 -4.70 2.95
CA GLN A 30 -5.71 -3.95 1.70
C GLN A 30 -6.63 -2.75 1.80
N PHE A 31 -6.16 -1.58 1.36
CA PHE A 31 -6.97 -0.38 1.31
C PHE A 31 -7.48 -0.15 -0.12
N GLY A 32 -8.79 0.09 -0.26
CA GLY A 32 -9.41 0.42 -1.54
C GLY A 32 -9.22 -0.65 -2.61
N ASP A 33 -8.59 -0.28 -3.73
CA ASP A 33 -8.30 -1.17 -4.87
C ASP A 33 -7.05 -2.05 -4.67
N GLY A 34 -6.42 -1.99 -3.49
CA GLY A 34 -5.19 -2.71 -3.17
C GLY A 34 -3.93 -1.95 -3.59
N PHE A 35 -4.01 -0.68 -3.99
CA PHE A 35 -2.84 0.16 -4.22
C PHE A 35 -2.02 0.39 -2.95
N TYR A 36 -2.65 0.30 -1.77
CA TYR A 36 -1.95 0.24 -0.49
C TYR A 36 -2.33 -1.03 0.27
N ASP A 37 -1.35 -1.66 0.93
CA ASP A 37 -1.60 -2.78 1.83
C ASP A 37 -0.68 -2.74 3.05
N ILE A 38 -1.13 -3.35 4.15
CA ILE A 38 -0.28 -3.63 5.30
C ILE A 38 0.04 -5.11 5.28
N GLY A 39 1.31 -5.44 5.09
CA GLY A 39 1.82 -6.80 5.18
C GLY A 39 2.42 -7.09 6.55
N ARG A 40 2.36 -8.35 6.98
CA ARG A 40 3.08 -8.82 8.17
C ARG A 40 4.49 -9.30 7.81
N THR A 41 5.48 -8.91 8.60
CA THR A 41 6.83 -9.47 8.60
C THR A 41 7.06 -10.29 9.86
N ALA A 42 8.23 -10.92 9.99
CA ALA A 42 8.56 -11.71 11.18
C ALA A 42 8.46 -10.91 12.50
N THR A 43 8.68 -9.59 12.45
CA THR A 43 8.80 -8.75 13.65
C THR A 43 7.92 -7.50 13.65
N SER A 44 7.30 -7.14 12.53
CA SER A 44 6.52 -5.90 12.41
C SER A 44 5.47 -5.97 11.32
N ARG A 45 4.59 -4.97 11.28
CA ARG A 45 3.70 -4.68 10.16
C ARG A 45 4.28 -3.55 9.32
N VAL A 46 4.15 -3.67 8.01
CA VAL A 46 4.73 -2.73 7.05
C VAL A 46 3.65 -2.25 6.11
N LEU A 47 3.50 -0.93 5.98
CA LEU A 47 2.64 -0.31 4.97
C LEU A 47 3.41 -0.22 3.66
N PHE A 48 2.85 -0.81 2.61
CA PHE A 48 3.36 -0.71 1.26
C PHE A 48 2.39 0.05 0.38
N GLN A 49 2.97 0.75 -0.59
CA GLN A 49 2.28 1.29 -1.75
C GLN A 49 2.71 0.46 -2.95
N HIS A 50 1.77 -0.08 -3.72
CA HIS A 50 2.03 -0.76 -4.98
C HIS A 50 2.05 0.26 -6.11
N SER A 51 3.06 0.19 -6.99
CA SER A 51 3.09 0.99 -8.22
C SER A 51 3.57 0.14 -9.39
N GLN A 52 3.29 0.58 -10.61
CA GLN A 52 3.70 -0.14 -11.82
C GLN A 52 5.22 -0.30 -11.94
N VAL A 53 5.99 0.57 -11.30
CA VAL A 53 7.46 0.59 -11.35
C VAL A 53 8.10 -0.12 -10.14
N GLY A 54 7.28 -0.81 -9.35
CA GLY A 54 7.67 -1.41 -8.08
C GLY A 54 6.97 -0.72 -6.91
N GLY A 55 6.53 -1.52 -5.94
CA GLY A 55 6.02 -1.04 -4.67
C GLY A 55 7.09 -0.40 -3.77
N LEU A 56 6.64 0.61 -3.03
CA LEU A 56 7.39 1.44 -2.08
C LEU A 56 6.97 1.06 -0.65
N VAL A 57 7.95 0.99 0.26
CA VAL A 57 7.67 0.89 1.70
C VAL A 57 7.41 2.30 2.23
N ILE A 58 6.22 2.54 2.76
CA ILE A 58 5.83 3.82 3.36
C ILE A 58 6.21 3.85 4.84
N ASP A 59 5.89 2.80 5.58
CA ASP A 59 6.20 2.70 7.01
C ASP A 59 6.56 1.25 7.37
N LYS A 60 7.64 1.05 8.14
CA LYS A 60 8.15 -0.28 8.51
C LYS A 60 7.60 -0.82 9.83
N ASN A 61 6.89 0.00 10.59
CA ASN A 61 6.42 -0.32 11.92
C ASN A 61 5.03 0.25 12.18
N VAL A 62 4.05 -0.29 11.46
CA VAL A 62 2.63 0.02 11.66
C VAL A 62 2.16 -0.57 12.97
N THR A 63 1.60 0.28 13.84
CA THR A 63 1.10 -0.07 15.17
C THR A 63 -0.42 -0.16 15.21
N ALA A 64 -1.11 0.65 14.40
CA ALA A 64 -2.56 0.64 14.31
C ALA A 64 -3.03 1.05 12.91
N TYR A 65 -4.20 0.59 12.52
CA TYR A 65 -4.83 1.05 11.28
C TYR A 65 -6.35 0.93 11.34
N LYS A 66 -7.03 1.69 10.48
CA LYS A 66 -8.46 1.61 10.23
C LYS A 66 -8.76 2.00 8.79
N GLU A 67 -9.69 1.30 8.18
CA GLU A 67 -10.22 1.64 6.86
C GLU A 67 -11.65 2.18 7.00
N THR A 68 -11.97 3.16 6.17
CA THR A 68 -13.33 3.59 5.85
C THR A 68 -13.54 3.44 4.34
N GLN A 69 -14.74 3.74 3.84
CA GLN A 69 -15.06 3.56 2.43
C GLN A 69 -14.10 4.30 1.47
N GLU A 70 -13.53 5.43 1.89
CA GLU A 70 -12.74 6.33 1.02
C GLU A 70 -11.37 6.70 1.60
N LYS A 71 -11.08 6.26 2.83
CA LYS A 71 -9.85 6.63 3.54
C LYS A 71 -9.24 5.46 4.30
N GLY A 72 -7.92 5.35 4.25
CA GLY A 72 -7.14 4.50 5.14
C GLY A 72 -6.42 5.36 6.17
N TYR A 73 -6.50 4.98 7.44
CA TYR A 73 -5.81 5.64 8.55
C TYR A 73 -4.80 4.67 9.11
N VAL A 74 -3.53 5.08 9.17
CA VAL A 74 -2.44 4.24 9.66
C VAL A 74 -1.63 5.03 10.68
N LEU A 75 -1.37 4.42 11.84
CA LEU A 75 -0.43 4.89 12.83
C LEU A 75 0.83 4.02 12.74
N GLY A 76 1.98 4.65 12.55
CA GLY A 76 3.24 3.94 12.43
C GLY A 76 4.44 4.73 12.94
N SER A 77 5.64 4.27 12.60
CA SER A 77 6.89 4.93 13.00
C SER A 77 7.14 6.27 12.31
N GLU A 78 6.58 6.49 11.12
CA GLU A 78 6.67 7.74 10.38
C GLU A 78 5.67 8.80 10.90
N GLY A 79 4.66 8.37 11.65
CA GLY A 79 3.65 9.24 12.27
C GLY A 79 2.22 8.79 11.94
N TYR A 80 1.35 9.78 11.73
CA TYR A 80 -0.01 9.59 11.26
C TYR A 80 -0.01 9.62 9.73
N ILE A 81 -0.56 8.58 9.12
CA ILE A 81 -0.59 8.40 7.68
C ILE A 81 -2.05 8.31 7.27
N LEU A 82 -2.48 9.26 6.45
CA LEU A 82 -3.81 9.29 5.85
C LEU A 82 -3.71 8.91 4.39
N ILE A 83 -4.43 7.88 3.98
CA ILE A 83 -4.52 7.36 2.62
C ILE A 83 -5.87 7.78 2.06
N ASP A 84 -5.87 8.40 0.88
CA ASP A 84 -7.07 8.57 0.06
C ASP A 84 -7.14 7.38 -0.92
N THR A 85 -8.13 6.51 -0.70
CA THR A 85 -8.28 5.27 -1.46
C THR A 85 -8.95 5.47 -2.83
N LYS A 86 -9.47 6.67 -3.11
CA LYS A 86 -10.01 7.02 -4.43
C LYS A 86 -8.94 7.56 -5.35
N THR A 87 -8.07 8.42 -4.81
CA THR A 87 -7.01 9.07 -5.59
C THR A 87 -5.69 8.33 -5.54
N ASN A 88 -5.58 7.31 -4.69
CA ASN A 88 -4.36 6.54 -4.47
C ASN A 88 -3.18 7.44 -4.07
N THR A 89 -3.47 8.39 -3.17
CA THR A 89 -2.49 9.29 -2.57
C THR A 89 -2.45 9.13 -1.06
N HIS A 90 -1.40 9.63 -0.43
CA HIS A 90 -1.30 9.66 1.03
C HIS A 90 -0.59 10.92 1.52
N MET A 91 -0.86 11.26 2.79
CA MET A 91 -0.18 12.32 3.54
C MET A 91 0.41 11.72 4.81
N ILE A 92 1.57 12.22 5.23
CA ILE A 92 2.26 11.78 6.44
C ILE A 92 2.62 13.01 7.27
N HIS A 93 2.15 13.05 8.51
CA HIS A 93 2.52 14.08 9.46
C HIS A 93 2.83 13.48 10.82
N LYS A 94 3.77 14.11 11.54
CA LYS A 94 4.11 13.75 12.93
C LYS A 94 3.22 14.44 13.95
N ASP A 95 2.65 15.58 13.58
CA ASP A 95 1.68 16.31 14.39
C ASP A 95 0.27 16.01 13.88
N LEU A 96 -0.60 15.64 14.81
CA LEU A 96 -2.00 15.38 14.55
C LEU A 96 -2.75 16.63 14.10
N SER A 97 -2.29 17.82 14.53
CA SER A 97 -2.93 19.09 14.22
C SER A 97 -2.91 19.47 12.73
N GLU A 98 -2.07 18.81 11.94
CA GLU A 98 -1.93 18.98 10.49
C GLU A 98 -3.09 18.35 9.68
N PHE A 99 -3.95 17.55 10.33
CA PHE A 99 -5.12 16.94 9.69
C PHE A 99 -6.42 17.67 10.03
N ASP A 100 -7.44 17.47 9.20
CA ASP A 100 -8.78 17.97 9.48
C ASP A 100 -9.35 17.37 10.79
N PRO A 101 -10.15 18.11 11.57
CA PRO A 101 -10.65 17.65 12.87
C PRO A 101 -11.32 16.27 12.87
N ALA A 102 -12.06 15.94 11.81
CA ALA A 102 -12.71 14.63 11.68
C ALA A 102 -11.69 13.48 11.54
N ASP A 103 -10.59 13.70 10.83
CA ASP A 103 -9.52 12.71 10.68
C ASP A 103 -8.72 12.59 11.98
N GLN A 104 -8.51 13.71 12.69
CA GLN A 104 -7.88 13.70 14.01
C GLN A 104 -8.61 12.80 15.00
N ASP A 105 -9.94 12.84 15.00
CA ASP A 105 -10.75 12.01 15.90
C ASP A 105 -10.57 10.52 15.63
N VAL A 106 -10.43 10.12 14.36
CA VAL A 106 -10.14 8.73 14.00
C VAL A 106 -8.77 8.30 14.52
N PHE A 107 -7.74 9.12 14.34
CA PHE A 107 -6.40 8.84 14.84
C PHE A 107 -6.35 8.77 16.37
N ARG A 108 -7.05 9.64 17.10
CA ARG A 108 -7.16 9.57 18.57
C ARG A 108 -7.77 8.26 19.05
N VAL A 109 -8.71 7.69 18.29
CA VAL A 109 -9.25 6.36 18.58
C VAL A 109 -8.19 5.29 18.36
N LEU A 110 -7.41 5.38 17.28
CA LEU A 110 -6.32 4.44 16.99
C LEU A 110 -5.21 4.46 18.03
N GLU A 111 -4.81 5.64 18.53
CA GLU A 111 -3.80 5.77 19.60
C GLU A 111 -4.20 5.03 20.88
N LYS A 112 -5.50 5.02 21.20
CA LYS A 112 -6.04 4.35 22.39
C LYS A 112 -6.24 2.85 22.20
N GLN A 113 -6.28 2.38 20.96
CA GLN A 113 -6.54 0.99 20.61
C GLN A 113 -5.57 0.51 19.53
N PRO A 114 -4.26 0.38 19.85
CA PRO A 114 -3.31 -0.14 18.89
C PRO A 114 -3.72 -1.56 18.50
N THR A 115 -3.75 -1.81 17.19
CA THR A 115 -4.14 -3.11 16.64
C THR A 115 -3.02 -4.10 16.97
N LYS A 116 -3.19 -4.94 18.00
CA LYS A 116 -2.23 -6.01 18.38
C LYS A 116 -1.94 -6.93 17.21
#